data_AF-A0A6J7HCD2-F1
#
_entry.id   AF-A0A6J7HCD2-F1
#
_cell.length_a   1.000
_cell.length_b   1.000
_cell.length_c   1.000
_cell.angle_alpha   90.00
_cell.angle_beta   90.00
_cell.angle_gamma   90.00
#
_symmetry.space_group_name_H-M   'P 1'
#
loop_
_entity.id
_entity.type
_entity.pdbx_description
1 polymer ?
#
loop_
_entity_poly.entity_id
_entity_poly.type
_entity_poly.pdbx_seq_one_letter_code
_entity_poly.pdbx_strand_id
1 'polypeptide(L)'
;MWEWIEDENIWLVRVAIQHQRGLRENTDLDLLFSMCQPHINEKNFWIAKAIGWALRDVSAYWPADVQAFIDRNPGISSVARREGQRGIDRAIAK
;
A
#
# COMPACT_ATOMS: atom_id res chain seq x y z
N MET A 1 5.95 -0.02 -15.03
CA MET A 1 5.31 0.32 -13.74
C MET A 1 5.71 1.69 -13.24
N TRP A 2 6.99 2.06 -13.22
CA TRP A 2 7.41 3.42 -12.86
C TRP A 2 6.80 4.50 -13.75
N GLU A 3 6.76 4.29 -15.07
CA GLU A 3 6.05 5.22 -15.98
C GLU A 3 4.57 5.43 -15.58
N TRP A 4 3.92 4.39 -15.04
CA TRP A 4 2.51 4.46 -14.63
C TRP A 4 2.32 5.07 -13.23
N ILE A 5 3.35 5.04 -12.38
CA ILE A 5 3.28 5.68 -11.06
C ILE A 5 3.40 7.20 -11.18
N GLU A 6 4.02 7.70 -12.24
CA GLU A 6 4.21 9.13 -12.51
C GLU A 6 3.13 9.71 -13.43
N ASP A 7 2.20 8.89 -13.92
CA ASP A 7 1.16 9.29 -14.86
C ASP A 7 0.04 10.11 -14.16
N GLU A 8 -0.52 11.08 -14.87
CA GLU A 8 -1.67 11.87 -14.40
C GLU A 8 -2.96 11.03 -14.32
N ASN A 9 -3.02 9.93 -15.08
CA ASN A 9 -4.12 8.98 -15.06
C ASN A 9 -4.08 8.12 -13.79
N ILE A 10 -4.95 8.47 -12.84
CA ILE A 10 -5.11 7.79 -11.55
C ILE A 10 -5.35 6.27 -11.68
N TRP A 11 -5.85 5.79 -12.82
CA TRP A 11 -6.09 4.37 -13.05
C TRP A 11 -4.79 3.61 -13.36
N LEU A 12 -3.85 4.23 -14.07
CA LEU A 12 -2.52 3.67 -14.30
C LEU A 12 -1.73 3.60 -12.99
N VAL A 13 -1.75 4.68 -12.20
CA VAL A 13 -1.18 4.72 -10.85
C VAL A 13 -1.78 3.61 -9.97
N ARG A 14 -3.11 3.48 -9.99
CA ARG A 14 -3.82 2.45 -9.21
C ARG A 14 -3.39 1.04 -9.60
N VAL A 15 -3.26 0.75 -10.90
CA VAL A 15 -2.78 -0.57 -11.36
C VAL A 15 -1.32 -0.77 -10.94
N ALA A 16 -0.47 0.24 -11.09
CA ALA A 16 0.92 0.19 -10.66
C ALA A 16 1.05 -0.15 -9.16
N ILE A 17 0.25 0.43 -8.28
CA ILE A 17 0.30 0.12 -6.84
C ILE A 17 -0.21 -1.30 -6.54
N GLN A 18 -1.19 -1.79 -7.30
CA GLN A 18 -1.92 -3.02 -6.97
C GLN A 18 -1.37 -4.29 -7.63
N HIS A 19 -0.40 -4.17 -8.55
CA HIS A 19 0.01 -5.27 -9.41
C HIS A 19 0.58 -6.50 -8.70
N GLN A 20 1.16 -6.32 -7.51
CA GLN A 20 1.72 -7.43 -6.72
C GLN A 20 0.70 -8.10 -5.80
N ARG A 21 -0.56 -7.64 -5.77
CA ARG A 21 -1.55 -8.22 -4.86
C ARG A 21 -1.82 -9.68 -5.17
N GLY A 22 -1.87 -10.48 -4.11
CA GLY A 22 -2.06 -11.92 -4.19
C GLY A 22 -0.79 -12.72 -4.43
N LEU A 23 0.38 -12.08 -4.56
CA LEU A 23 1.68 -12.77 -4.66
C LEU A 23 2.17 -13.35 -3.33
N ARG A 24 1.57 -12.94 -2.21
CA ARG A 24 1.86 -13.48 -0.86
C ARG A 24 3.33 -13.25 -0.50
N GLU A 25 4.00 -14.29 -0.01
CA GLU A 25 5.43 -14.32 0.34
C GLU A 25 6.37 -13.95 -0.84
N ASN A 26 5.88 -13.99 -2.08
CA ASN A 26 6.65 -13.57 -3.26
C ASN A 26 6.52 -12.08 -3.59
N THR A 27 5.84 -11.30 -2.76
CA THR A 27 5.72 -9.85 -2.97
C THR A 27 7.06 -9.17 -2.71
N ASP A 28 7.52 -8.37 -3.67
CA ASP A 28 8.64 -7.45 -3.47
C ASP A 28 8.16 -6.25 -2.66
N LEU A 29 8.40 -6.31 -1.34
CA LEU A 29 7.97 -5.29 -0.38
C LEU A 29 8.63 -3.94 -0.61
N ASP A 30 9.93 -3.93 -0.93
CA ASP A 30 10.67 -2.69 -1.15
C ASP A 30 10.13 -1.98 -2.39
N LEU A 31 9.85 -2.73 -3.46
CA LEU A 31 9.19 -2.20 -4.64
C LEU A 31 7.78 -1.67 -4.32
N LEU A 32 6.98 -2.42 -3.55
CA LEU A 32 5.63 -2.00 -3.16
C LEU A 32 5.67 -0.67 -2.38
N PHE A 33 6.52 -0.58 -1.35
CA PHE A 33 6.64 0.64 -0.55
C PHE A 33 7.15 1.81 -1.37
N SER A 34 8.13 1.57 -2.25
CA SER A 34 8.67 2.59 -3.15
C SER A 34 7.62 3.10 -4.15
N MET A 35 6.71 2.25 -4.63
CA MET A 35 5.59 2.67 -5.47
C MET A 35 4.49 3.40 -4.70
N CYS A 36 4.27 3.06 -3.42
CA CYS A 36 3.33 3.79 -2.58
C CYS A 36 3.84 5.19 -2.22
N GLN A 37 5.15 5.36 -2.06
CA GLN A 37 5.78 6.56 -1.47
C GLN A 37 5.39 7.89 -2.15
N PRO A 38 5.37 8.01 -3.49
CA PRO A 38 4.99 9.28 -4.14
C PRO A 38 3.54 9.70 -3.86
N HIS A 39 2.68 8.73 -3.53
CA HIS A 39 1.23 8.90 -3.44
C HIS A 39 0.70 8.81 -2.00
N ILE A 40 1.57 8.78 -0.98
CA ILE A 40 1.14 8.59 0.43
C ILE A 40 0.16 9.67 0.89
N ASN A 41 0.36 10.92 0.45
CA ASN A 41 -0.40 12.10 0.84
C ASN A 41 -1.53 12.41 -0.14
N GLU A 42 -1.78 11.52 -1.10
CA GLU A 42 -2.78 11.71 -2.16
C GLU A 42 -4.19 11.82 -1.56
N LYS A 43 -4.95 12.83 -2.02
CA LYS A 43 -6.33 13.09 -1.60
C LYS A 43 -7.33 12.31 -2.45
N ASN A 44 -6.92 11.83 -3.62
CA ASN A 44 -7.75 10.99 -4.47
C ASN A 44 -8.07 9.67 -3.74
N PHE A 45 -9.37 9.46 -3.51
CA PHE A 45 -9.88 8.28 -2.81
C PHE A 45 -9.43 6.95 -3.43
N TRP A 46 -9.35 6.87 -4.76
CA TRP A 46 -9.03 5.62 -5.45
C TRP A 46 -7.56 5.24 -5.35
N ILE A 47 -6.64 6.20 -5.34
CA ILE A 47 -5.22 5.95 -5.11
C ILE A 47 -4.99 5.59 -3.64
N ALA A 48 -5.54 6.37 -2.71
CA ALA A 48 -5.49 6.06 -1.28
C ALA A 48 -6.03 4.65 -0.97
N LYS A 49 -7.12 4.24 -1.62
CA LYS A 49 -7.68 2.90 -1.47
C LYS A 49 -6.79 1.81 -2.08
N ALA A 50 -6.08 2.12 -3.17
CA ALA A 50 -5.12 1.21 -3.77
C ALA A 50 -3.98 0.93 -2.79
N ILE A 51 -3.32 1.97 -2.26
CA ILE A 51 -2.26 1.84 -1.25
C ILE A 51 -2.77 1.01 -0.07
N GLY A 52 -3.91 1.38 0.50
CA GLY A 52 -4.48 0.67 1.64
C GLY A 52 -4.72 -0.83 1.38
N TRP A 53 -5.18 -1.20 0.19
CA TRP A 53 -5.42 -2.60 -0.17
C TRP A 53 -4.14 -3.37 -0.45
N ALA A 54 -3.12 -2.74 -1.03
CA ALA A 54 -1.82 -3.37 -1.21
C ALA A 54 -1.15 -3.63 0.15
N LEU A 55 -1.13 -2.63 1.04
CA LEU A 55 -0.61 -2.78 2.41
C LEU A 55 -1.34 -3.89 3.18
N ARG A 56 -2.68 -3.88 3.13
CA ARG A 56 -3.51 -4.90 3.79
C ARG A 56 -3.24 -6.33 3.30
N ASP A 57 -2.94 -6.49 2.02
CA ASP A 57 -2.65 -7.79 1.41
C ASP A 57 -1.35 -8.37 1.97
N VAL A 58 -0.28 -7.56 1.98
CA VAL A 58 1.04 -7.98 2.47
C VAL A 58 1.11 -8.06 3.99
N SER A 59 0.23 -7.39 4.74
CA SER A 59 0.18 -7.50 6.21
C SER A 59 -0.04 -8.93 6.71
N ALA A 60 -0.64 -9.81 5.91
CA ALA A 60 -0.83 -11.21 6.28
C ALA A 60 0.49 -11.99 6.41
N TYR A 61 1.56 -11.50 5.80
CA TYR A 61 2.88 -12.14 5.75
C TYR A 61 3.94 -11.30 6.47
N TRP A 62 3.85 -9.97 6.37
CA TRP A 62 4.81 -9.02 6.96
C TRP A 62 4.13 -7.88 7.72
N PRO A 63 3.41 -8.17 8.82
CA PRO A 63 2.66 -7.14 9.55
C PRO A 63 3.56 -6.08 10.19
N ALA A 64 4.76 -6.46 10.66
CA ALA A 64 5.71 -5.53 11.28
C ALA A 64 6.27 -4.52 10.27
N ASP A 65 6.59 -4.95 9.05
CA ASP A 65 7.07 -4.08 7.98
C ASP A 65 6.00 -3.09 7.52
N VAL A 66 4.75 -3.54 7.43
CA VAL A 66 3.62 -2.65 7.11
C VAL A 66 3.40 -1.62 8.23
N GLN A 67 3.48 -2.03 9.51
CA GLN A 67 3.38 -1.11 10.63
C GLN A 67 4.49 -0.05 10.57
N ALA A 68 5.74 -0.48 10.36
CA ALA A 68 6.88 0.41 10.24
C ALA A 68 6.73 1.38 9.05
N PHE A 69 6.23 0.93 7.90
CA PHE A 69 5.95 1.79 6.75
C PHE A 69 4.89 2.85 7.08
N ILE A 70 3.81 2.47 7.76
CA ILE A 70 2.73 3.39 8.16
C ILE A 70 3.23 4.43 9.17
N ASP A 71 4.09 4.04 10.11
CA ASP A 71 4.60 4.92 11.17
C ASP A 71 5.64 5.91 10.65
N ARG A 72 6.47 5.50 9.68
CA ARG A 72 7.43 6.38 8.99
C ARG A 72 6.76 7.43 8.10
N ASN A 73 5.50 7.22 7.72
CA ASN A 73 4.75 8.08 6.81
C ASN A 73 3.57 8.75 7.52
N PRO A 74 3.79 9.77 8.37
CA PRO A 74 2.71 10.43 9.12
C PRO A 74 1.66 11.10 8.23
N GLY A 75 2.03 11.51 7.00
CA GLY A 75 1.12 12.10 6.02
C GLY A 75 0.25 11.09 5.26
N ILE A 76 0.45 9.78 5.45
CA ILE A 76 -0.33 8.74 4.78
C ILE A 76 -1.83 8.99 4.96
N SER A 77 -2.60 8.88 3.86
CA SER A 77 -4.04 9.09 3.91
C SER A 77 -4.72 8.22 4.98
N SER A 78 -5.73 8.77 5.65
CA SER A 78 -6.48 8.06 6.68
C SER A 78 -7.15 6.77 6.16
N VAL A 79 -7.53 6.76 4.88
CA VAL A 79 -8.08 5.59 4.20
C VAL A 79 -7.03 4.49 4.07
N ALA A 80 -5.83 4.82 3.58
CA ALA A 80 -4.75 3.85 3.42
C ALA A 80 -4.30 3.30 4.78
N ARG A 81 -4.10 4.19 5.77
CA ARG A 81 -3.74 3.82 7.15
C ARG A 81 -4.73 2.82 7.73
N ARG A 82 -6.03 3.13 7.65
CA ARG A 82 -7.09 2.28 8.21
C ARG A 82 -7.14 0.91 7.54
N GLU A 83 -6.97 0.82 6.23
CA GLU A 83 -6.95 -0.47 5.55
C GLU A 83 -5.71 -1.30 5.89
N GLY A 84 -4.53 -0.67 5.91
CA GLY A 84 -3.29 -1.33 6.32
C GLY A 84 -3.35 -1.84 7.76
N GLN A 85 -3.79 -0.99 8.70
CA GLN A 85 -3.98 -1.39 10.10
C GLN A 85 -4.93 -2.57 10.25
N ARG A 86 -6.05 -2.56 9.50
CA ARG A 86 -6.99 -3.68 9.48
C ARG A 86 -6.33 -4.98 9.00
N GLY A 87 -5.34 -4.91 8.13
CA GLY A 87 -4.52 -6.05 7.71
C GLY A 87 -3.65 -6.56 8.85
N ILE A 88 -2.93 -5.65 9.52
CA ILE A 88 -2.06 -5.95 10.66
C ILE A 88 -2.85 -6.60 11.80
N ASP A 89 -3.97 -6.01 12.21
CA ASP A 89 -4.80 -6.51 13.31
C ASP A 89 -5.29 -7.94 13.04
N ARG A 90 -5.61 -8.26 11.78
CA ARG A 90 -6.01 -9.61 11.36
C ARG A 90 -4.86 -10.61 11.36
N ALA A 91 -3.65 -10.16 11.11
CA ALA A 91 -2.47 -11.01 11.12
C ALA A 91 -2.08 -11.35 12.57
N ILE A 92 -2.21 -10.39 13.50
CA ILE A 92 -1.92 -10.58 14.93
C ILE A 92 -2.98 -11.45 15.62
N ALA A 93 -4.24 -11.37 15.19
CA ALA A 93 -5.33 -12.15 15.78
C ALA A 93 -5.36 -13.64 15.37
N LYS A 94 -4.41 -14.10 14.56
CA LYS A 94 -4.25 -15.50 14.15
C LYS A 94 -3.17 -16.18 14.97
#